data_AF-A0AAE9J3V2-F1
#
_entry.id   AF-A0AAE9J3V2-F1
#
_cell.length_a   1.000
_cell.length_b   1.000
_cell.length_c   1.000
_cell.angle_alpha   90.00
_cell.angle_beta   90.00
_cell.angle_gamma   90.00
#
_symmetry.space_group_name_H-M   'P 1'
#
loop_
_entity.id
_entity.type
_entity.pdbx_description
1 polymer ?
#
loop_
_entity_poly.entity_id
_entity_poly.type
_entity_poly.pdbx_seq_one_letter_code
_entity_poly.pdbx_strand_id
1 'polypeptide(L)'
;MGSMLRIAIVSANILLALFIFQNGFLLKRQEISATSSCSDAHAQPGETCWMSQQYNRTILILVDALRYDFLIPLDKPKSSESPEWFYQGQMKEVGKLIKSGKASIGTLLADPPTTTLQRLKALTTGTLPTFIDAGDNFSPDAAVNEDSFIYQAAQLGKNVTLFGDDTWLSLFPNKFSKSAAYDSFDINDLNSVDDKIAPKLEEEVKYSESSSIIIAHFLGVDHCGHKFGPSHPVMADTLRKMDRIISKTVESMKPTDLLIVIGDHGMTSTGDHGGESDNEIRAGILVHSKKHEIQLPKTSIHQIDIVPTISLLMGLPIPFSNLGTVIVEMFQRDLWEMAVGMNYEQVKRFAETYASQKNFGELHSHTARDSNTMEEQIKTMSRIQTLLRVAWTQFDDAYINVGLFSLIEAVFFLITNEEMSAGWIIYRTGCALLQAALLTDKTDSDGSARTMILMALAVSCLSSTISLAHRALRISLNSIVSARVIGKKKE
;
A
#
# COMPACT_ATOMS: atom_id res chain seq x y z
N MET A 1 2.81 31.96 40.11
CA MET A 1 2.99 30.49 40.16
C MET A 1 1.81 29.74 39.54
N GLY A 2 0.55 30.06 39.87
CA GLY A 2 -0.63 29.35 39.35
C GLY A 2 -0.83 29.37 37.82
N SER A 3 -0.53 30.49 37.14
CA SER A 3 -0.65 30.57 35.67
C SER A 3 0.38 29.70 34.94
N MET A 4 1.64 29.67 35.38
CA MET A 4 2.68 28.81 34.80
C MET A 4 2.38 27.33 35.01
N LEU A 5 1.91 26.95 36.22
CA LEU A 5 1.50 25.58 36.52
C LEU A 5 0.32 25.14 35.65
N ARG A 6 -0.65 26.02 35.45
CA ARG A 6 -1.80 25.77 34.56
C ARG A 6 -1.35 25.49 33.13
N ILE A 7 -0.51 26.36 32.57
CA ILE A 7 0.01 26.19 31.22
C ILE A 7 0.75 24.86 31.11
N ALA A 8 1.65 24.55 32.05
CA ALA A 8 2.40 23.29 32.04
C ALA A 8 1.50 22.04 32.06
N ILE A 9 0.51 21.98 32.95
CA ILE A 9 -0.41 20.82 33.05
C ILE A 9 -1.28 20.69 31.80
N VAL A 10 -1.83 21.80 31.29
CA VAL A 10 -2.68 21.76 30.09
C VAL A 10 -1.86 21.40 28.85
N SER A 11 -0.65 21.94 28.70
CA SER A 11 0.27 21.56 27.63
C SER A 11 0.63 20.07 27.69
N ALA A 12 0.90 19.52 28.88
CA ALA A 12 1.16 18.10 29.04
C ALA A 12 -0.04 17.22 28.62
N ASN A 13 -1.26 17.62 28.99
CA ASN A 13 -2.48 16.91 28.56
C ASN A 13 -2.71 17.00 27.05
N ILE A 14 -2.44 18.15 26.43
CA ILE A 14 -2.52 18.30 24.97
C ILE A 14 -1.51 17.36 24.29
N LEU A 15 -0.26 17.33 24.75
CA LEU A 15 0.76 16.44 24.21
C LEU A 15 0.38 14.95 24.37
N LEU A 16 -0.15 14.57 25.53
CA LEU A 16 -0.62 13.20 25.79
C LEU A 16 -1.84 12.85 24.94
N ALA A 17 -2.80 13.76 24.78
CA ALA A 17 -3.97 13.59 23.92
C ALA A 17 -3.57 13.40 22.46
N LEU A 18 -2.65 14.22 21.96
CA LEU A 18 -2.08 14.09 20.62
C LEU A 18 -1.33 12.76 20.45
N PHE A 19 -0.57 12.34 21.46
CA PHE A 19 0.13 11.05 21.44
C PHE A 19 -0.84 9.87 21.38
N ILE A 20 -1.92 9.88 22.17
CA ILE A 20 -2.97 8.84 22.14
C ILE A 20 -3.68 8.83 20.78
N PHE A 21 -4.10 10.00 20.29
CA PHE A 21 -4.70 10.14 18.96
C PHE A 21 -3.77 9.59 17.88
N GLN A 22 -2.49 9.92 17.93
CA GLN A 22 -1.48 9.44 16.99
C GLN A 22 -1.36 7.92 17.03
N ASN A 23 -1.38 7.28 18.20
CA ASN A 23 -1.29 5.81 18.29
C ASN A 23 -2.51 5.10 17.68
N GLY A 24 -3.68 5.74 17.64
CA GLY A 24 -4.86 5.16 16.98
C GLY A 24 -5.03 5.53 15.51
N PHE A 25 -4.59 6.74 15.13
CA PHE A 25 -4.73 7.28 13.79
C PHE A 25 -3.56 6.92 12.87
N LEU A 26 -2.33 6.97 13.37
CA LEU A 26 -1.13 6.69 12.58
C LEU A 26 -0.71 5.24 12.77
N LEU A 27 -1.36 4.34 12.03
CA LEU A 27 -1.02 2.93 11.99
C LEU A 27 0.41 2.76 11.45
N LYS A 28 1.29 2.23 12.30
CA LYS A 28 2.66 1.84 11.95
C LYS A 28 2.76 0.33 11.88
N ARG A 29 2.99 -0.22 10.70
CA ARG A 29 3.58 -1.55 10.62
C ARG A 29 5.03 -1.45 11.10
N GLN A 30 5.45 -2.43 11.89
CA GLN A 30 6.87 -2.61 12.15
C GLN A 30 7.45 -3.45 11.03
N GLU A 31 8.33 -2.83 10.24
CA GLU A 31 9.14 -3.57 9.27
C GLU A 31 10.06 -4.55 10.00
N ILE A 32 10.09 -5.79 9.52
CA ILE A 32 11.00 -6.81 10.03
C ILE A 32 12.15 -6.90 9.02
N SER A 33 13.35 -6.52 9.43
CA SER A 33 14.56 -6.51 8.56
C SER A 33 15.16 -7.91 8.33
N ALA A 34 14.33 -8.95 8.32
CA ALA A 34 14.77 -10.31 8.01
C ALA A 34 14.66 -10.58 6.50
N THR A 35 15.52 -11.48 6.01
CA THR A 35 15.56 -11.88 4.61
C THR A 35 15.51 -13.38 4.48
N SER A 36 14.84 -13.89 3.45
CA SER A 36 14.85 -15.31 3.13
C SER A 36 16.23 -15.76 2.63
N SER A 37 16.54 -17.01 2.94
CA SER A 37 17.81 -17.67 2.65
C SER A 37 17.57 -19.10 2.20
N CYS A 38 18.60 -19.77 1.70
CA CYS A 38 18.48 -21.17 1.29
C CYS A 38 18.22 -22.14 2.47
N SER A 39 18.63 -21.82 3.70
CA SER A 39 18.39 -22.69 4.86
C SER A 39 16.92 -22.80 5.24
N ASP A 40 16.10 -21.84 4.81
CA ASP A 40 14.68 -21.75 5.15
C ASP A 40 13.81 -22.70 4.32
N ALA A 41 14.32 -23.15 3.18
CA ALA A 41 13.60 -24.03 2.28
C ALA A 41 13.85 -25.53 2.56
N HIS A 42 14.64 -25.84 3.60
CA HIS A 42 14.93 -27.20 4.06
C HIS A 42 15.41 -28.19 2.97
N ALA A 43 16.03 -27.69 1.90
CA ALA A 43 16.56 -28.50 0.81
C ALA A 43 17.72 -29.39 1.26
N GLN A 44 17.82 -30.60 0.67
CA GLN A 44 18.93 -31.50 0.95
C GLN A 44 20.24 -30.98 0.33
N PRO A 45 21.41 -31.36 0.89
CA PRO A 45 22.70 -30.98 0.31
C PRO A 45 22.82 -31.39 -1.16
N GLY A 46 23.01 -30.41 -2.05
CA GLY A 46 23.14 -30.63 -3.50
C GLY A 46 21.87 -30.40 -4.32
N GLU A 47 20.73 -30.14 -3.68
CA GLU A 47 19.49 -29.74 -4.35
C GLU A 47 19.37 -28.22 -4.49
N THR A 48 18.52 -27.76 -5.42
CA THR A 48 18.15 -26.35 -5.50
C THR A 48 17.44 -25.96 -4.21
N CYS A 49 17.88 -24.88 -3.57
CA CYS A 49 17.35 -24.55 -2.26
C CYS A 49 15.87 -24.19 -2.31
N TRP A 50 15.47 -23.37 -3.27
CA TRP A 50 14.08 -23.13 -3.62
C TRP A 50 13.73 -23.86 -4.92
N MET A 51 12.51 -23.63 -5.41
CA MET A 51 12.03 -24.18 -6.67
C MET A 51 13.03 -23.92 -7.82
N SER A 52 13.20 -24.91 -8.70
CA SER A 52 14.06 -24.75 -9.87
C SER A 52 13.56 -23.64 -10.78
N GLN A 53 14.47 -22.93 -11.44
CA GLN A 53 14.12 -21.83 -12.33
C GLN A 53 13.32 -22.34 -13.54
N GLN A 54 12.15 -21.74 -13.78
CA GLN A 54 11.20 -22.16 -14.82
C GLN A 54 11.36 -21.37 -16.11
N TYR A 55 11.81 -20.12 -16.01
CA TYR A 55 12.05 -19.21 -17.13
C TYR A 55 13.46 -18.64 -17.05
N ASN A 56 14.16 -18.54 -18.18
CA ASN A 56 15.51 -17.96 -18.20
C ASN A 56 15.46 -16.46 -17.94
N ARG A 57 14.39 -15.81 -18.40
CA ARG A 57 14.18 -14.38 -18.26
C ARG A 57 12.71 -14.04 -18.06
N THR A 58 12.45 -13.14 -17.12
CA THR A 58 11.15 -12.50 -16.94
C THR A 58 11.23 -11.03 -17.36
N ILE A 59 10.30 -10.62 -18.22
CA ILE A 59 10.14 -9.24 -18.68
C ILE A 59 8.89 -8.71 -17.99
N LEU A 60 9.09 -7.80 -17.04
CA LEU A 60 8.04 -7.11 -16.31
C LEU A 60 7.85 -5.72 -16.90
N ILE A 61 6.78 -5.53 -17.67
CA ILE A 61 6.35 -4.21 -18.13
C ILE A 61 5.34 -3.69 -17.11
N LEU A 62 5.72 -2.62 -16.39
CA LEU A 62 4.80 -1.86 -15.56
C LEU A 62 4.29 -0.67 -16.36
N VAL A 63 2.98 -0.55 -16.51
CA VAL A 63 2.35 0.62 -17.12
C VAL A 63 1.58 1.34 -16.02
N ASP A 64 2.06 2.52 -15.65
CA ASP A 64 1.49 3.33 -14.57
C ASP A 64 0.00 3.60 -14.85
N ALA A 65 -0.84 3.37 -13.85
CA ALA A 65 -2.30 3.47 -13.91
C ALA A 65 -3.02 2.61 -14.98
N LEU A 66 -2.41 1.50 -15.43
CA LEU A 66 -3.07 0.57 -16.36
C LEU A 66 -4.24 -0.15 -15.71
N ARG A 67 -5.46 0.31 -16.02
CA ARG A 67 -6.71 -0.36 -15.60
C ARG A 67 -6.97 -1.65 -16.36
N TYR A 68 -7.66 -2.59 -15.69
CA TYR A 68 -8.07 -3.85 -16.32
C TYR A 68 -8.93 -3.65 -17.57
N ASP A 69 -9.84 -2.68 -17.57
CA ASP A 69 -10.75 -2.46 -18.67
C ASP A 69 -10.10 -1.86 -19.92
N PHE A 70 -8.87 -1.35 -19.82
CA PHE A 70 -8.08 -0.90 -20.97
C PHE A 70 -7.57 -2.10 -21.81
N LEU A 71 -7.40 -3.26 -21.17
CA LEU A 71 -6.93 -4.49 -21.79
C LEU A 71 -8.06 -5.30 -22.46
N ILE A 72 -9.32 -5.01 -22.14
CA ILE A 72 -10.46 -5.82 -22.62
C ILE A 72 -10.61 -5.66 -24.14
N PRO A 73 -10.46 -6.74 -24.93
CA PRO A 73 -10.69 -6.69 -26.35
C PRO A 73 -12.18 -6.50 -26.64
N LEU A 74 -12.49 -5.70 -27.67
CA LEU A 74 -13.85 -5.57 -28.19
C LEU A 74 -14.01 -6.37 -29.48
N ASP A 75 -15.16 -7.04 -29.62
CA ASP A 75 -15.57 -7.67 -30.89
C ASP A 75 -16.26 -6.68 -31.82
N LYS A 76 -16.99 -5.71 -31.26
CA LYS A 76 -17.61 -4.62 -31.98
C LYS A 76 -17.15 -3.30 -31.39
N PRO A 77 -16.79 -2.31 -32.23
CA PRO A 77 -16.45 -0.98 -31.74
C PRO A 77 -17.65 -0.41 -30.96
N LYS A 78 -17.39 0.17 -29.78
CA LYS A 78 -18.38 0.99 -29.07
C LYS A 78 -18.71 2.23 -29.91
N SER A 79 -19.88 2.84 -29.66
CA SER A 79 -20.19 4.15 -30.24
C SER A 79 -19.12 5.15 -29.81
N SER A 80 -18.66 6.01 -30.73
CA SER A 80 -17.71 7.09 -30.41
C SER A 80 -18.26 8.12 -29.42
N GLU A 81 -19.56 8.05 -29.13
CA GLU A 81 -20.25 8.89 -28.12
C GLU A 81 -20.11 8.34 -26.69
N SER A 82 -19.68 7.08 -26.51
CA SER A 82 -19.49 6.46 -25.20
C SER A 82 -18.11 6.84 -24.62
N PRO A 83 -18.01 7.31 -23.37
CA PRO A 83 -16.73 7.68 -22.74
C PRO A 83 -15.69 6.55 -22.76
N GLU A 84 -16.15 5.30 -22.71
CA GLU A 84 -15.32 4.10 -22.75
C GLU A 84 -14.69 3.83 -24.11
N TRP A 85 -15.20 4.45 -25.18
CA TRP A 85 -14.63 4.34 -26.53
C TRP A 85 -13.15 4.70 -26.55
N PHE A 86 -12.74 5.68 -25.75
CA PHE A 86 -11.37 6.17 -25.75
C PHE A 86 -10.35 5.22 -25.15
N TYR A 87 -10.78 4.19 -24.42
CA TYR A 87 -9.85 3.26 -23.79
C TYR A 87 -10.14 1.78 -24.05
N GLN A 88 -11.41 1.38 -24.20
CA GLN A 88 -11.73 -0.02 -24.49
C GLN A 88 -11.49 -0.34 -25.97
N GLY A 89 -10.85 -1.49 -26.23
CA GLY A 89 -10.56 -1.96 -27.59
C GLY A 89 -9.51 -1.13 -28.35
N GLN A 90 -8.81 -0.22 -27.69
CA GLN A 90 -7.72 0.56 -28.30
C GLN A 90 -6.43 -0.25 -28.46
N MET A 91 -6.24 -1.29 -27.63
CA MET A 91 -5.10 -2.20 -27.68
C MET A 91 -5.40 -3.42 -28.57
N LYS A 92 -5.33 -3.21 -29.89
CA LYS A 92 -5.78 -4.19 -30.90
C LYS A 92 -4.83 -5.38 -31.03
N GLU A 93 -3.53 -5.16 -30.96
CA GLU A 93 -2.55 -6.24 -31.05
C GLU A 93 -2.60 -7.14 -29.81
N VAL A 94 -2.70 -6.54 -28.61
CA VAL A 94 -3.03 -7.26 -27.38
C VAL A 94 -4.34 -8.04 -27.54
N GLY A 95 -5.38 -7.43 -28.09
CA GLY A 95 -6.64 -8.11 -28.35
C GLY A 95 -6.51 -9.32 -29.27
N LYS A 96 -5.64 -9.29 -30.29
CA LYS A 96 -5.34 -10.45 -31.15
C LYS A 96 -4.62 -11.55 -30.38
N LEU A 97 -3.64 -11.19 -29.54
CA LEU A 97 -2.93 -12.16 -28.69
C LEU A 97 -3.89 -12.91 -27.78
N ILE A 98 -4.82 -12.19 -27.13
CA ILE A 98 -5.85 -12.76 -26.26
C ILE A 98 -6.77 -13.70 -27.04
N LYS A 99 -7.35 -13.24 -28.16
CA LYS A 99 -8.28 -14.05 -28.98
C LYS A 99 -7.62 -15.29 -29.58
N SER A 100 -6.30 -15.25 -29.80
CA SER A 100 -5.52 -16.39 -30.29
C SER A 100 -5.06 -17.37 -29.20
N GLY A 101 -5.42 -17.14 -27.93
CA GLY A 101 -5.00 -17.95 -26.79
C GLY A 101 -3.54 -17.76 -26.37
N LYS A 102 -2.80 -16.87 -27.04
CA LYS A 102 -1.37 -16.63 -26.78
C LYS A 102 -1.14 -15.78 -25.54
N ALA A 103 -2.08 -14.92 -25.18
CA ALA A 103 -1.99 -14.11 -23.96
C ALA A 103 -3.26 -14.29 -23.12
N SER A 104 -3.11 -14.17 -21.80
CA SER A 104 -4.23 -14.16 -20.86
C SER A 104 -4.23 -12.85 -20.08
N ILE A 105 -5.41 -12.34 -19.79
CA ILE A 105 -5.60 -11.10 -19.02
C ILE A 105 -6.45 -11.36 -17.77
N GLY A 106 -6.24 -10.55 -16.75
CA GLY A 106 -6.98 -10.62 -15.49
C GLY A 106 -7.03 -9.27 -14.78
N THR A 107 -7.82 -9.21 -13.71
CA THR A 107 -7.80 -8.08 -12.78
C THR A 107 -6.73 -8.31 -11.73
N LEU A 108 -5.83 -7.34 -11.57
CA LEU A 108 -4.85 -7.28 -10.50
C LEU A 108 -5.30 -6.24 -9.47
N LEU A 109 -5.72 -6.69 -8.29
CA LEU A 109 -6.25 -5.82 -7.23
C LEU A 109 -5.10 -5.18 -6.46
N ALA A 110 -4.96 -3.87 -6.62
CA ALA A 110 -4.06 -3.04 -5.84
C ALA A 110 -4.67 -2.73 -4.47
N ASP A 111 -3.95 -3.03 -3.39
CA ASP A 111 -4.36 -2.63 -2.04
C ASP A 111 -4.19 -1.10 -1.86
N PRO A 112 -5.15 -0.37 -1.29
CA PRO A 112 -4.97 1.04 -0.97
C PRO A 112 -3.85 1.27 0.06
N PRO A 113 -3.13 2.41 0.02
CA PRO A 113 -3.25 3.51 -0.94
C PRO A 113 -2.67 3.17 -2.31
N THR A 114 -3.41 3.57 -3.35
CA THR A 114 -3.12 3.31 -4.77
C THR A 114 -2.18 4.36 -5.38
N THR A 115 -1.12 4.72 -4.64
CA THR A 115 -0.07 5.64 -5.11
C THR A 115 1.14 4.87 -5.62
N THR A 116 1.75 5.29 -6.72
CA THR A 116 2.86 4.61 -7.43
C THR A 116 3.93 4.06 -6.49
N LEU A 117 4.58 4.90 -5.66
CA LEU A 117 5.67 4.47 -4.76
C LEU A 117 5.26 3.28 -3.85
N GLN A 118 4.05 3.36 -3.27
CA GLN A 118 3.52 2.32 -2.38
C GLN A 118 3.25 1.02 -3.13
N ARG A 119 2.73 1.13 -4.36
CA ARG A 119 2.48 -0.02 -5.22
C ARG A 119 3.78 -0.66 -5.67
N LEU A 120 4.82 0.11 -6.00
CA LEU A 120 6.15 -0.43 -6.32
C LEU A 120 6.76 -1.21 -5.16
N LYS A 121 6.66 -0.69 -3.93
CA LYS A 121 7.10 -1.40 -2.70
C LYS A 121 6.32 -2.70 -2.52
N ALA A 122 4.99 -2.69 -2.66
CA ALA A 122 4.16 -3.90 -2.55
C ALA A 122 4.47 -4.93 -3.65
N LEU A 123 4.61 -4.49 -4.90
CA LEU A 123 4.89 -5.31 -6.09
C LEU A 123 6.27 -5.98 -6.07
N THR A 124 7.16 -5.57 -5.17
CA THR A 124 8.53 -6.10 -5.08
C THR A 124 8.77 -6.89 -3.80
N THR A 125 8.08 -6.53 -2.71
CA THR A 125 8.24 -7.16 -1.38
C THR A 125 7.13 -8.17 -1.06
N GLY A 126 5.96 -8.03 -1.68
CA GLY A 126 4.77 -8.85 -1.39
C GLY A 126 4.07 -8.41 -0.11
N THR A 127 4.38 -7.22 0.40
CA THR A 127 3.81 -6.70 1.64
C THR A 127 2.63 -5.76 1.40
N LEU A 128 1.79 -5.57 2.42
CA LEU A 128 0.67 -4.61 2.38
C LEU A 128 1.11 -3.24 2.89
N PRO A 129 0.72 -2.14 2.23
CA PRO A 129 1.10 -0.79 2.65
C PRO A 129 0.45 -0.41 3.99
N THR A 130 1.02 0.60 4.68
CA THR A 130 0.34 1.30 5.78
C THR A 130 0.11 2.77 5.48
N PHE A 131 -0.76 3.41 6.26
CA PHE A 131 -1.08 4.83 6.09
C PHE A 131 0.15 5.74 6.27
N ILE A 132 1.11 5.37 7.11
CA ILE A 132 2.34 6.14 7.27
C ILE A 132 3.29 5.96 6.11
N ASP A 133 3.36 4.76 5.52
CA ASP A 133 4.20 4.56 4.35
C ASP A 133 3.81 5.53 3.22
N ALA A 134 2.52 5.90 3.09
CA ALA A 134 2.09 6.90 2.12
C ALA A 134 2.66 8.31 2.37
N GLY A 135 3.00 8.66 3.62
CA GLY A 135 3.72 9.88 3.95
C GLY A 135 5.16 9.87 3.42
N ASP A 136 5.76 8.69 3.27
CA ASP A 136 7.11 8.52 2.71
C ASP A 136 7.16 8.81 1.20
N ASN A 137 6.01 8.92 0.53
CA ASN A 137 5.92 9.47 -0.84
C ASN A 137 6.56 10.87 -0.95
N PHE A 138 6.75 11.57 0.17
CA PHE A 138 7.36 12.89 0.25
C PHE A 138 8.75 12.87 0.94
N SER A 139 9.28 11.69 1.27
CA SER A 139 10.57 11.54 1.96
C SER A 139 11.72 11.40 0.96
N PRO A 140 12.86 12.08 1.17
CA PRO A 140 14.04 11.91 0.34
C PRO A 140 14.73 10.53 0.51
N ASP A 141 14.43 9.80 1.59
CA ASP A 141 15.00 8.47 1.88
C ASP A 141 13.94 7.36 1.71
N ALA A 142 13.49 7.13 0.47
CA ALA A 142 12.48 6.13 0.13
C ALA A 142 13.02 4.68 0.00
N ALA A 143 14.28 4.42 0.38
CA ALA A 143 14.92 3.13 0.15
C ALA A 143 14.19 1.97 0.84
N VAL A 144 13.89 0.91 0.08
CA VAL A 144 13.27 -0.31 0.61
C VAL A 144 14.32 -1.14 1.32
N ASN A 145 14.20 -1.24 2.64
CA ASN A 145 15.09 -2.04 3.49
C ASN A 145 14.57 -3.47 3.70
N GLU A 146 13.32 -3.73 3.33
CA GLU A 146 12.70 -5.04 3.42
C GLU A 146 13.19 -5.98 2.31
N ASP A 147 13.06 -7.28 2.56
CA ASP A 147 13.36 -8.29 1.56
C ASP A 147 12.46 -8.13 0.33
N SER A 148 13.02 -8.34 -0.86
CA SER A 148 12.32 -8.17 -2.13
C SER A 148 12.89 -9.12 -3.19
N PHE A 149 12.11 -9.44 -4.23
CA PHE A 149 12.62 -10.31 -5.29
C PHE A 149 13.80 -9.66 -6.03
N ILE A 150 13.88 -8.32 -6.08
CA ILE A 150 14.99 -7.57 -6.65
C ILE A 150 16.25 -7.75 -5.80
N TYR A 151 16.11 -7.63 -4.47
CA TYR A 151 17.20 -7.90 -3.55
C TYR A 151 17.69 -9.35 -3.68
N GLN A 152 16.78 -10.33 -3.67
CA GLN A 152 17.11 -11.75 -3.79
C GLN A 152 17.79 -12.08 -5.12
N ALA A 153 17.31 -11.51 -6.23
CA ALA A 153 17.97 -11.65 -7.54
C ALA A 153 19.40 -11.11 -7.52
N ALA A 154 19.62 -9.92 -6.94
CA ALA A 154 20.94 -9.32 -6.83
C ALA A 154 21.89 -10.16 -5.95
N GLN A 155 21.41 -10.69 -4.82
CA GLN A 155 22.21 -11.56 -3.94
C GLN A 155 22.65 -12.87 -4.63
N LEU A 156 21.81 -13.41 -5.50
CA LEU A 156 22.13 -14.59 -6.30
C LEU A 156 22.90 -14.27 -7.59
N GLY A 157 23.34 -13.02 -7.78
CA GLY A 157 24.09 -12.59 -8.96
C GLY A 157 23.30 -12.64 -10.26
N LYS A 158 21.96 -12.65 -10.20
CA LYS A 158 21.12 -12.55 -11.40
C LYS A 158 21.10 -11.10 -11.88
N ASN A 159 21.18 -10.91 -13.20
CA ASN A 159 21.16 -9.56 -13.76
C ASN A 159 19.74 -9.01 -13.80
N VAL A 160 19.52 -7.92 -13.06
CA VAL A 160 18.28 -7.15 -13.06
C VAL A 160 18.53 -5.86 -13.84
N THR A 161 17.80 -5.69 -14.94
CA THR A 161 17.88 -4.52 -15.82
C THR A 161 16.66 -3.64 -15.63
N LEU A 162 16.87 -2.33 -15.43
CA LEU A 162 15.81 -1.34 -15.24
C LEU A 162 15.75 -0.34 -16.40
N PHE A 163 14.57 -0.12 -16.94
CA PHE A 163 14.26 1.04 -17.79
C PHE A 163 13.00 1.72 -17.26
N GLY A 164 13.05 3.01 -16.93
CA GLY A 164 11.89 3.67 -16.36
C GLY A 164 12.23 5.03 -15.81
N ASP A 165 11.65 5.36 -14.66
CA ASP A 165 11.95 6.57 -13.91
C ASP A 165 12.89 6.33 -12.72
N ASP A 166 13.36 7.42 -12.12
CA ASP A 166 14.35 7.43 -11.05
C ASP A 166 13.83 7.04 -9.66
N THR A 167 12.50 6.91 -9.47
CA THR A 167 11.90 6.35 -8.25
C THR A 167 12.48 4.98 -7.94
N TRP A 168 12.65 4.13 -8.96
CA TRP A 168 13.22 2.79 -8.79
C TRP A 168 14.65 2.80 -8.25
N LEU A 169 15.47 3.77 -8.67
CA LEU A 169 16.86 3.91 -8.19
C LEU A 169 16.90 4.39 -6.73
N SER A 170 15.91 5.19 -6.33
CA SER A 170 15.73 5.63 -4.96
C SER A 170 15.24 4.50 -4.04
N LEU A 171 14.30 3.68 -4.52
CA LEU A 171 13.78 2.51 -3.80
C LEU A 171 14.83 1.40 -3.65
N PHE A 172 15.59 1.10 -4.71
CA PHE A 172 16.53 -0.03 -4.76
C PHE A 172 17.95 0.41 -5.16
N PRO A 173 18.62 1.21 -4.32
CA PRO A 173 19.94 1.73 -4.64
C PRO A 173 20.95 0.60 -4.83
N ASN A 174 21.70 0.66 -5.93
CA ASN A 174 22.76 -0.29 -6.29
C ASN A 174 22.29 -1.76 -6.44
N LYS A 175 21.01 -2.01 -6.76
CA LYS A 175 20.48 -3.37 -6.98
C LYS A 175 20.34 -3.76 -8.46
N PHE A 176 20.49 -2.81 -9.38
CA PHE A 176 20.37 -3.05 -10.82
C PHE A 176 21.74 -3.21 -11.47
N SER A 177 21.88 -4.23 -12.31
CA SER A 177 23.10 -4.50 -13.10
C SER A 177 23.25 -3.52 -14.27
N LYS A 178 22.11 -3.05 -14.80
CA LYS A 178 22.00 -2.08 -15.87
C LYS A 178 20.77 -1.23 -15.62
N SER A 179 20.87 0.09 -15.77
CA SER A 179 19.71 0.99 -15.65
C SER A 179 19.73 2.11 -16.68
N ALA A 180 18.54 2.52 -17.12
CA ALA A 180 18.30 3.83 -17.71
C ALA A 180 17.02 4.39 -17.09
N ALA A 181 17.19 5.30 -16.13
CA ALA A 181 16.12 5.95 -15.40
C ALA A 181 16.11 7.45 -15.71
N TYR A 182 14.92 8.06 -15.74
CA TYR A 182 14.73 9.47 -16.06
C TYR A 182 13.80 10.15 -15.04
N ASP A 183 13.89 11.47 -14.93
CA ASP A 183 12.98 12.26 -14.10
C ASP A 183 11.52 12.12 -14.60
N SER A 184 10.59 11.94 -13.67
CA SER A 184 9.17 11.67 -13.90
C SER A 184 8.22 12.71 -13.28
N PHE A 185 8.73 13.74 -12.59
CA PHE A 185 7.85 14.64 -11.82
C PHE A 185 6.93 15.54 -12.67
N ASP A 186 7.22 15.74 -13.96
CA ASP A 186 6.36 16.57 -14.84
C ASP A 186 5.23 15.75 -15.47
N ILE A 187 4.05 15.78 -14.85
CA ILE A 187 2.82 15.17 -15.36
C ILE A 187 2.37 15.72 -16.73
N ASN A 188 2.95 16.83 -17.22
CA ASN A 188 2.67 17.32 -18.57
C ASN A 188 3.44 16.57 -19.65
N ASP A 189 4.51 15.89 -19.27
CA ASP A 189 5.32 15.06 -20.16
C ASP A 189 4.68 13.67 -20.30
N LEU A 190 3.91 13.49 -21.37
CA LEU A 190 3.25 12.22 -21.64
C LEU A 190 4.14 11.20 -22.36
N ASN A 191 5.34 11.58 -22.81
CA ASN A 191 6.04 10.81 -23.84
C ASN A 191 7.53 10.62 -23.62
N SER A 192 8.25 11.55 -23.00
CA SER A 192 9.71 11.53 -23.09
C SER A 192 10.34 10.34 -22.40
N VAL A 193 9.80 9.90 -21.25
CA VAL A 193 10.27 8.69 -20.56
C VAL A 193 10.00 7.47 -21.44
N ASP A 194 8.73 7.25 -21.81
CA ASP A 194 8.27 6.15 -22.65
C ASP A 194 9.05 6.03 -23.97
N ASP A 195 9.28 7.15 -24.68
CA ASP A 195 9.99 7.20 -25.96
C ASP A 195 11.48 6.89 -25.82
N LYS A 196 12.09 7.22 -24.67
CA LYS A 196 13.49 6.89 -24.37
C LYS A 196 13.67 5.43 -23.96
N ILE A 197 12.70 4.84 -23.25
CA ILE A 197 12.83 3.48 -22.71
C ILE A 197 12.33 2.40 -23.68
N ALA A 198 11.32 2.67 -24.51
CA ALA A 198 10.79 1.71 -25.47
C ALA A 198 11.85 1.09 -26.41
N PRO A 199 12.72 1.87 -27.09
CA PRO A 199 13.76 1.28 -27.93
C PRO A 199 14.81 0.50 -27.13
N LYS A 200 15.11 0.91 -25.89
CA LYS A 200 16.04 0.20 -25.01
C LYS A 200 15.49 -1.14 -24.55
N LEU A 201 14.19 -1.21 -24.24
CA LEU A 201 13.49 -2.45 -23.95
C LEU A 201 13.55 -3.40 -25.15
N GLU A 202 13.24 -2.90 -26.36
CA GLU A 202 13.30 -3.70 -27.58
C GLU A 202 14.71 -4.28 -27.82
N GLU A 203 15.75 -3.45 -27.68
CA GLU A 203 17.15 -3.87 -27.82
C GLU A 203 17.54 -4.92 -26.76
N GLU A 204 17.21 -4.68 -25.49
CA GLU A 204 17.56 -5.57 -24.39
C GLU A 204 16.88 -6.94 -24.53
N VAL A 205 15.59 -6.97 -24.86
CA VAL A 205 14.85 -8.23 -25.08
C VAL A 205 15.43 -9.00 -26.25
N LYS A 206 15.77 -8.30 -27.35
CA LYS A 206 16.23 -8.93 -28.58
C LYS A 206 17.66 -9.46 -28.50
N TYR A 207 18.58 -8.71 -27.89
CA TYR A 207 20.02 -8.96 -28.00
C TYR A 207 20.70 -9.40 -26.70
N SER A 208 20.12 -9.15 -25.53
CA SER A 208 20.74 -9.52 -24.26
C SER A 208 20.60 -11.02 -23.98
N GLU A 209 21.72 -11.69 -23.72
CA GLU A 209 21.76 -13.08 -23.23
C GLU A 209 21.87 -13.16 -21.70
N SER A 210 22.25 -12.07 -21.04
CA SER A 210 22.61 -12.07 -19.62
C SER A 210 21.51 -11.56 -18.71
N SER A 211 20.57 -10.76 -19.20
CA SER A 211 19.45 -10.22 -18.40
C SER A 211 18.52 -11.33 -17.92
N SER A 212 18.37 -11.49 -16.60
CA SER A 212 17.44 -12.46 -16.00
C SER A 212 16.09 -11.83 -15.68
N ILE A 213 16.08 -10.58 -15.25
CA ILE A 213 14.85 -9.82 -15.01
C ILE A 213 14.99 -8.48 -15.70
N ILE A 214 14.00 -8.11 -16.53
CA ILE A 214 13.90 -6.79 -17.15
C ILE A 214 12.68 -6.11 -16.57
N ILE A 215 12.84 -4.94 -15.94
CA ILE A 215 11.75 -4.10 -15.45
C ILE A 215 11.68 -2.88 -16.36
N ALA A 216 10.52 -2.66 -17.00
CA ALA A 216 10.26 -1.51 -17.84
C ALA A 216 9.04 -0.73 -17.33
N HIS A 217 9.24 0.46 -16.79
CA HIS A 217 8.18 1.29 -16.20
C HIS A 217 7.79 2.45 -17.13
N PHE A 218 6.57 2.40 -17.67
CA PHE A 218 6.01 3.40 -18.59
C PHE A 218 4.99 4.28 -17.86
N LEU A 219 5.08 5.60 -18.04
CA LEU A 219 4.32 6.60 -17.27
C LEU A 219 3.21 7.28 -18.08
N GLY A 220 3.26 7.17 -19.41
CA GLY A 220 2.40 7.98 -20.30
C GLY A 220 0.91 7.80 -20.05
N VAL A 221 0.47 6.62 -19.60
CA VAL A 221 -0.93 6.34 -19.27
C VAL A 221 -1.39 7.13 -18.05
N ASP A 222 -0.67 7.05 -16.92
CA ASP A 222 -0.99 7.82 -15.72
C ASP A 222 -0.94 9.33 -15.96
N HIS A 223 0.13 9.84 -16.57
CA HIS A 223 0.26 11.26 -16.88
C HIS A 223 -0.88 11.75 -17.80
N CYS A 224 -1.31 10.93 -18.76
CA CYS A 224 -2.46 11.24 -19.60
C CYS A 224 -3.76 11.24 -18.79
N GLY A 225 -3.89 10.33 -17.83
CA GLY A 225 -4.96 10.29 -16.83
C GLY A 225 -5.07 11.63 -16.11
N HIS A 226 -4.04 12.06 -15.38
CA HIS A 226 -4.04 13.34 -14.64
C HIS A 226 -4.37 14.55 -15.52
N LYS A 227 -3.82 14.57 -16.74
CA LYS A 227 -3.93 15.75 -17.62
C LYS A 227 -5.27 15.86 -18.33
N PHE A 228 -5.85 14.74 -18.77
CA PHE A 228 -7.00 14.73 -19.67
C PHE A 228 -8.15 13.83 -19.22
N GLY A 229 -7.91 12.93 -18.27
CA GLY A 229 -8.80 11.84 -17.90
C GLY A 229 -8.74 10.66 -18.89
N PRO A 230 -9.23 9.48 -18.48
CA PRO A 230 -9.21 8.27 -19.31
C PRO A 230 -10.13 8.36 -20.54
N SER A 231 -11.20 9.15 -20.48
CA SER A 231 -12.17 9.31 -21.57
C SER A 231 -11.79 10.44 -22.55
N HIS A 232 -10.55 10.41 -23.05
CA HIS A 232 -10.01 11.44 -23.93
C HIS A 232 -9.29 10.85 -25.16
N PRO A 233 -9.30 11.50 -26.35
CA PRO A 233 -8.57 11.02 -27.53
C PRO A 233 -7.09 10.74 -27.30
N VAL A 234 -6.43 11.55 -26.47
CA VAL A 234 -5.00 11.36 -26.12
C VAL A 234 -4.77 10.06 -25.34
N MET A 235 -5.72 9.64 -24.49
CA MET A 235 -5.66 8.33 -23.83
C MET A 235 -5.72 7.20 -24.87
N ALA A 236 -6.58 7.33 -25.88
CA ALA A 236 -6.66 6.35 -26.96
C ALA A 236 -5.33 6.20 -27.72
N ASP A 237 -4.66 7.32 -28.02
CA ASP A 237 -3.35 7.31 -28.69
C ASP A 237 -2.24 6.73 -27.80
N THR A 238 -2.28 7.04 -26.50
CA THR A 238 -1.35 6.51 -25.49
C THR A 238 -1.51 5.00 -25.34
N LEU A 239 -2.74 4.48 -25.28
CA LEU A 239 -3.00 3.04 -25.23
C LEU A 239 -2.57 2.33 -26.52
N ARG A 240 -2.77 2.95 -27.69
CA ARG A 240 -2.24 2.41 -28.96
C ARG A 240 -0.71 2.42 -29.01
N LYS A 241 -0.05 3.38 -28.36
CA LYS A 241 1.40 3.37 -28.18
C LYS A 241 1.84 2.18 -27.33
N MET A 242 1.16 1.94 -26.21
CA MET A 242 1.45 0.77 -25.37
C MET A 242 1.16 -0.56 -26.06
N ASP A 243 0.09 -0.65 -26.82
CA ASP A 243 -0.24 -1.82 -27.65
C ASP A 243 0.91 -2.20 -28.58
N ARG A 244 1.52 -1.20 -29.25
CA ARG A 244 2.68 -1.40 -30.12
C ARG A 244 3.92 -1.86 -29.36
N ILE A 245 4.18 -1.28 -28.19
CA ILE A 245 5.35 -1.63 -27.35
C ILE A 245 5.23 -3.08 -26.85
N ILE A 246 4.06 -3.46 -26.35
CA ILE A 246 3.79 -4.84 -25.90
C ILE A 246 3.93 -5.80 -27.07
N SER A 247 3.33 -5.50 -28.23
CA SER A 247 3.42 -6.36 -29.41
C SER A 247 4.87 -6.57 -29.87
N LYS A 248 5.67 -5.50 -29.96
CA LYS A 248 7.09 -5.59 -30.32
C LYS A 248 7.91 -6.39 -29.32
N THR A 249 7.56 -6.28 -28.03
CA THR A 249 8.20 -7.06 -26.97
C THR A 249 7.92 -8.55 -27.19
N VAL A 250 6.65 -8.92 -27.41
CA VAL A 250 6.24 -10.31 -27.71
C VAL A 250 6.96 -10.87 -28.95
N GLU A 251 7.09 -10.08 -30.01
CA GLU A 251 7.82 -10.48 -31.21
C GLU A 251 9.30 -10.76 -30.91
N SER A 252 9.94 -9.91 -30.10
CA SER A 252 11.37 -9.98 -29.77
C SER A 252 11.73 -11.04 -28.71
N MET A 253 10.75 -11.55 -27.95
CA MET A 253 10.96 -12.55 -26.90
C MET A 253 11.59 -13.84 -27.42
N LYS A 254 12.48 -14.42 -26.61
CA LYS A 254 13.01 -15.77 -26.78
C LYS A 254 11.98 -16.82 -26.33
N PRO A 255 12.08 -18.09 -26.77
CA PRO A 255 11.15 -19.15 -26.37
C PRO A 255 11.07 -19.40 -24.85
N THR A 256 12.14 -19.08 -24.13
CA THR A 256 12.28 -19.27 -22.68
C THR A 256 11.93 -18.03 -21.86
N ASP A 257 11.39 -16.98 -22.49
CA ASP A 257 11.01 -15.74 -21.83
C ASP A 257 9.55 -15.80 -21.34
N LEU A 258 9.32 -15.15 -20.20
CA LEU A 258 8.00 -14.83 -19.69
C LEU A 258 7.77 -13.32 -19.78
N LEU A 259 6.63 -12.89 -20.32
CA LEU A 259 6.18 -11.50 -20.29
C LEU A 259 5.02 -11.37 -19.31
N ILE A 260 5.17 -10.41 -18.40
CA ILE A 260 4.14 -9.97 -17.46
C ILE A 260 3.98 -8.46 -17.68
N VAL A 261 2.79 -8.03 -18.09
CA VAL A 261 2.42 -6.61 -18.17
C VAL A 261 1.42 -6.33 -17.07
N ILE A 262 1.68 -5.34 -16.22
CA ILE A 262 0.82 -5.01 -15.08
C ILE A 262 0.61 -3.51 -14.96
N GLY A 263 -0.51 -3.13 -14.35
CA GLY A 263 -0.66 -1.82 -13.71
C GLY A 263 -0.29 -1.89 -12.24
N ASP A 264 0.29 -0.80 -11.73
CA ASP A 264 0.52 -0.58 -10.30
C ASP A 264 -0.77 -0.13 -9.59
N HIS A 265 -1.60 0.67 -10.26
CA HIS A 265 -2.95 1.04 -9.84
C HIS A 265 -3.87 1.24 -11.06
N GLY A 266 -5.11 1.63 -10.80
CA GLY A 266 -6.01 2.21 -11.79
C GLY A 266 -6.14 3.72 -11.61
N MET A 267 -7.26 4.30 -12.04
CA MET A 267 -7.53 5.75 -11.94
C MET A 267 -9.03 6.03 -11.97
N THR A 268 -9.46 7.11 -11.32
CA THR A 268 -10.83 7.59 -11.35
C THR A 268 -11.24 8.04 -12.76
N SER A 269 -12.51 8.43 -12.94
CA SER A 269 -12.98 9.00 -14.20
C SER A 269 -12.37 10.36 -14.54
N THR A 270 -11.78 11.05 -13.55
CA THR A 270 -11.05 12.31 -13.74
C THR A 270 -9.55 12.10 -13.90
N GLY A 271 -9.06 10.86 -13.73
CA GLY A 271 -7.65 10.52 -13.85
C GLY A 271 -6.85 10.56 -12.55
N ASP A 272 -7.50 10.84 -11.42
CA ASP A 272 -6.87 10.82 -10.09
C ASP A 272 -6.71 9.38 -9.57
N HIS A 273 -5.86 9.20 -8.54
CA HIS A 273 -5.66 7.93 -7.83
C HIS A 273 -5.15 8.17 -6.39
N GLY A 274 -4.89 7.10 -5.65
CA GLY A 274 -4.41 7.14 -4.26
C GLY A 274 -5.44 6.65 -3.23
N GLY A 275 -6.71 6.55 -3.61
CA GLY A 275 -7.81 6.05 -2.80
C GLY A 275 -8.08 4.55 -2.98
N GLU A 276 -9.33 4.18 -2.73
CA GLU A 276 -9.82 2.79 -2.68
C GLU A 276 -11.03 2.52 -3.60
N SER A 277 -11.38 3.45 -4.51
CA SER A 277 -12.50 3.20 -5.41
C SER A 277 -12.24 2.03 -6.35
N ASP A 278 -13.31 1.38 -6.83
CA ASP A 278 -13.20 0.23 -7.73
C ASP A 278 -12.31 0.51 -8.96
N ASN A 279 -12.35 1.72 -9.50
CA ASN A 279 -11.54 2.10 -10.66
C ASN A 279 -10.07 2.34 -10.32
N GLU A 280 -9.75 2.69 -9.07
CA GLU A 280 -8.38 2.88 -8.58
C GLU A 280 -7.71 1.56 -8.20
N ILE A 281 -8.47 0.60 -7.65
CA ILE A 281 -7.89 -0.68 -7.20
C ILE A 281 -7.82 -1.74 -8.31
N ARG A 282 -8.63 -1.62 -9.37
CA ARG A 282 -8.70 -2.63 -10.46
C ARG A 282 -7.68 -2.37 -11.57
N ALA A 283 -6.40 -2.60 -11.25
CA ALA A 283 -5.34 -2.62 -12.24
C ALA A 283 -5.45 -3.85 -13.17
N GLY A 284 -4.80 -3.77 -14.33
CA GLY A 284 -4.75 -4.85 -15.31
C GLY A 284 -3.52 -5.74 -15.14
N ILE A 285 -3.67 -7.02 -15.47
CA ILE A 285 -2.54 -7.92 -15.74
C ILE A 285 -2.73 -8.58 -17.11
N LEU A 286 -1.64 -8.70 -17.86
CA LEU A 286 -1.52 -9.52 -19.05
C LEU A 286 -0.28 -10.42 -18.91
N VAL A 287 -0.43 -11.69 -19.23
CA VAL A 287 0.68 -12.65 -19.24
C VAL A 287 0.79 -13.30 -20.61
N HIS A 288 2.03 -13.43 -21.09
CA HIS A 288 2.37 -14.16 -22.32
C HIS A 288 3.63 -15.00 -22.12
N SER A 289 3.60 -16.24 -22.61
CA SER A 289 4.75 -17.14 -22.63
C SER A 289 4.81 -17.86 -23.97
N LYS A 290 6.02 -18.01 -24.53
CA LYS A 290 6.27 -18.85 -25.71
C LYS A 290 6.53 -20.31 -25.33
N LYS A 291 6.76 -20.60 -24.04
CA LYS A 291 7.08 -21.95 -23.52
C LYS A 291 5.82 -22.82 -23.38
N HIS A 292 4.75 -22.25 -22.84
CA HIS A 292 3.44 -22.89 -22.70
C HIS A 292 2.36 -21.83 -22.54
N GLU A 293 1.12 -22.20 -22.88
CA GLU A 293 -0.04 -21.32 -22.66
C GLU A 293 -0.31 -21.18 -21.16
N ILE A 294 -0.53 -19.93 -20.72
CA ILE A 294 -0.90 -19.58 -19.36
C ILE A 294 -2.33 -19.04 -19.42
N GLN A 295 -3.21 -19.56 -18.55
CA GLN A 295 -4.59 -19.11 -18.44
C GLN A 295 -4.81 -18.60 -17.03
N LEU A 296 -4.78 -17.28 -16.85
CA LEU A 296 -5.00 -16.66 -15.55
C LEU A 296 -6.40 -17.01 -15.01
N PRO A 297 -6.56 -17.03 -13.67
CA PRO A 297 -7.86 -17.23 -13.06
C PRO A 297 -8.85 -16.14 -13.51
N LYS A 298 -10.13 -16.53 -13.63
CA LYS A 298 -11.22 -15.57 -13.93
C LYS A 298 -11.54 -14.65 -12.75
N THR A 299 -11.18 -15.08 -11.55
CA THR A 299 -11.28 -14.27 -10.33
C THR A 299 -10.16 -13.25 -10.29
N SER A 300 -10.37 -12.18 -9.53
CA SER A 300 -9.34 -11.18 -9.33
C SER A 300 -8.15 -11.76 -8.55
N ILE A 301 -6.95 -11.31 -8.90
CA ILE A 301 -5.66 -11.69 -8.31
C ILE A 301 -5.22 -10.53 -7.42
N HIS A 302 -4.65 -10.77 -6.23
CA HIS A 302 -4.09 -9.67 -5.44
C HIS A 302 -2.72 -9.26 -6.00
N GLN A 303 -2.43 -7.96 -6.01
CA GLN A 303 -1.19 -7.45 -6.60
C GLN A 303 0.08 -8.07 -5.98
N ILE A 304 0.05 -8.31 -4.67
CA ILE A 304 1.15 -8.94 -3.94
C ILE A 304 1.41 -10.40 -4.33
N ASP A 305 0.45 -11.09 -4.96
CA ASP A 305 0.56 -12.48 -5.42
C ASP A 305 1.61 -12.63 -6.56
N ILE A 306 1.96 -11.53 -7.22
CA ILE A 306 3.03 -11.48 -8.23
C ILE A 306 4.39 -11.81 -7.64
N VAL A 307 4.64 -11.41 -6.39
CA VAL A 307 5.96 -11.50 -5.76
C VAL A 307 6.41 -12.95 -5.52
N PRO A 308 5.65 -13.82 -4.84
CA PRO A 308 6.05 -15.21 -4.67
C PRO A 308 6.04 -15.94 -6.02
N THR A 309 5.17 -15.54 -6.94
CA THR A 309 5.07 -16.12 -8.29
C THR A 309 6.32 -15.87 -9.11
N ILE A 310 6.76 -14.61 -9.27
CA ILE A 310 8.02 -14.27 -9.97
C ILE A 310 9.21 -14.90 -9.25
N SER A 311 9.23 -14.88 -7.92
CA SER A 311 10.33 -15.44 -7.13
C SER A 311 10.56 -16.90 -7.49
N LEU A 312 9.53 -17.74 -7.38
CA LEU A 312 9.67 -19.17 -7.68
C LEU A 312 9.88 -19.46 -9.17
N LEU A 313 9.23 -18.73 -10.09
CA LEU A 313 9.45 -18.89 -11.53
C LEU A 313 10.89 -18.58 -11.95
N MET A 314 11.56 -17.67 -11.23
CA MET A 314 12.96 -17.31 -11.45
C MET A 314 13.95 -18.09 -10.57
N GLY A 315 13.46 -19.01 -9.73
CA GLY A 315 14.27 -19.78 -8.79
C GLY A 315 14.92 -18.93 -7.69
N LEU A 316 14.20 -17.93 -7.21
CA LEU A 316 14.59 -17.03 -6.13
C LEU A 316 13.92 -17.45 -4.82
N PRO A 317 14.53 -17.18 -3.66
CA PRO A 317 13.83 -17.16 -2.39
C PRO A 317 12.63 -16.23 -2.43
N ILE A 318 11.49 -16.69 -1.89
CA ILE A 318 10.33 -15.81 -1.70
C ILE A 318 10.70 -14.80 -0.60
N PRO A 319 10.51 -13.47 -0.82
CA PRO A 319 10.84 -12.46 0.18
C PRO A 319 10.26 -12.76 1.55
N PHE A 320 11.05 -12.57 2.61
CA PHE A 320 10.65 -12.94 3.98
C PHE A 320 9.30 -12.38 4.40
N SER A 321 9.05 -11.10 4.11
CA SER A 321 7.82 -10.40 4.54
C SER A 321 6.64 -10.56 3.57
N ASN A 322 6.77 -11.39 2.53
CA ASN A 322 5.70 -11.62 1.56
C ASN A 322 4.43 -12.17 2.23
N LEU A 323 3.28 -11.63 1.84
CA LEU A 323 1.94 -12.09 2.20
C LEU A 323 1.13 -12.58 1.00
N GLY A 324 1.67 -12.41 -0.22
CA GLY A 324 1.02 -12.89 -1.43
C GLY A 324 0.97 -14.42 -1.49
N THR A 325 -0.01 -14.92 -2.22
CA THR A 325 -0.16 -16.33 -2.57
C THR A 325 0.26 -16.55 -4.02
N VAL A 326 0.97 -17.64 -4.33
CA VAL A 326 1.36 -17.98 -5.71
C VAL A 326 0.15 -18.08 -6.64
N ILE A 327 0.28 -17.52 -7.84
CA ILE A 327 -0.70 -17.66 -8.92
C ILE A 327 -0.44 -19.00 -9.60
N VAL A 328 -1.07 -20.06 -9.11
CA VAL A 328 -0.78 -21.45 -9.52
C VAL A 328 -0.87 -21.67 -11.03
N GLU A 329 -1.78 -20.96 -11.72
CA GLU A 329 -1.94 -21.07 -13.18
C GLU A 329 -0.73 -20.58 -13.99
N MET A 330 0.21 -19.85 -13.37
CA MET A 330 1.49 -19.49 -13.99
C MET A 330 2.54 -20.61 -13.94
N PHE A 331 2.26 -21.69 -13.22
CA PHE A 331 3.11 -22.87 -13.10
C PHE A 331 2.51 -24.07 -13.84
N GLN A 332 3.37 -25.02 -14.22
CA GLN A 332 2.91 -26.33 -14.69
C GLN A 332 2.24 -27.10 -13.53
N ARG A 333 1.23 -27.92 -13.85
CA ARG A 333 0.36 -28.56 -12.85
C ARG A 333 1.09 -29.44 -11.85
N ASP A 334 2.15 -30.11 -12.28
CA ASP A 334 3.02 -30.95 -11.45
C ASP A 334 3.84 -30.16 -10.43
N LEU A 335 3.93 -28.83 -10.59
CA LEU A 335 4.66 -27.94 -9.70
C LEU A 335 3.76 -27.19 -8.71
N TRP A 336 2.44 -27.31 -8.82
CA TRP A 336 1.49 -26.54 -8.01
C TRP A 336 1.66 -26.81 -6.51
N GLU A 337 1.71 -28.08 -6.10
CA GLU A 337 1.87 -28.45 -4.69
C GLU A 337 3.20 -27.94 -4.12
N MET A 338 4.29 -28.02 -4.89
CA MET A 338 5.60 -27.52 -4.48
C MET A 338 5.59 -25.99 -4.33
N ALA A 339 5.03 -25.27 -5.31
CA ALA A 339 4.99 -23.82 -5.29
C ALA A 339 4.14 -23.30 -4.12
N VAL A 340 2.97 -23.89 -3.89
CA VAL A 340 2.09 -23.54 -2.76
C VAL A 340 2.73 -23.90 -1.43
N GLY A 341 3.36 -25.08 -1.32
CA GLY A 341 4.03 -25.51 -0.08
C GLY A 341 5.17 -24.57 0.32
N MET A 342 6.05 -24.20 -0.61
CA MET A 342 7.15 -23.25 -0.35
C MET A 342 6.63 -21.87 0.06
N ASN A 343 5.58 -21.39 -0.60
CA ASN A 343 4.96 -20.11 -0.26
C ASN A 343 4.28 -20.16 1.11
N TYR A 344 3.59 -21.25 1.44
CA TYR A 344 2.96 -21.46 2.74
C TYR A 344 3.98 -21.42 3.88
N GLU A 345 5.09 -22.17 3.77
CA GLU A 345 6.13 -22.16 4.80
C GLU A 345 6.75 -20.77 4.97
N GLN A 346 6.96 -20.03 3.88
CA GLN A 346 7.43 -18.65 3.97
C GLN A 346 6.42 -17.74 4.71
N VAL A 347 5.14 -17.75 4.30
CA VAL A 347 4.10 -16.90 4.91
C VAL A 347 3.90 -17.26 6.38
N LYS A 348 3.90 -18.56 6.72
CA LYS A 348 3.77 -19.06 8.08
C LYS A 348 4.94 -18.56 8.95
N ARG A 349 6.18 -18.69 8.48
CA ARG A 349 7.38 -18.20 9.18
C ARG A 349 7.33 -16.69 9.44
N PHE A 350 6.87 -15.91 8.46
CA PHE A 350 6.65 -14.48 8.65
C PHE A 350 5.59 -14.21 9.73
N ALA A 351 4.43 -14.86 9.63
CA ALA A 351 3.32 -14.69 10.55
C ALA A 351 3.69 -15.06 12.00
N GLU A 352 4.43 -16.15 12.22
CA GLU A 352 4.92 -16.56 13.54
C GLU A 352 5.91 -15.54 14.11
N THR A 353 6.84 -15.06 13.29
CA THR A 353 7.80 -14.03 13.70
C THR A 353 7.07 -12.74 14.09
N TYR A 354 6.11 -12.31 13.26
CA TYR A 354 5.32 -11.11 13.51
C TYR A 354 4.45 -11.25 14.77
N ALA A 355 3.78 -12.41 14.95
CA ALA A 355 2.96 -12.69 16.12
C ALA A 355 3.76 -12.65 17.42
N SER A 356 4.97 -13.22 17.43
CA SER A 356 5.85 -13.23 18.60
C SER A 356 6.33 -11.83 18.99
N GLN A 357 6.66 -10.98 18.01
CA GLN A 357 7.12 -9.61 18.26
C GLN A 357 6.00 -8.67 18.71
N LYS A 358 4.74 -8.94 18.32
CA LYS A 358 3.57 -8.09 18.63
C LYS A 358 2.64 -8.65 19.71
N ASN A 359 2.91 -9.84 20.25
CA ASN A 359 2.00 -10.57 21.12
C ASN A 359 0.60 -10.74 20.49
N PHE A 360 0.55 -11.00 19.18
CA PHE A 360 -0.70 -11.11 18.42
C PHE A 360 -1.29 -12.53 18.55
N GLY A 361 -1.99 -12.78 19.65
CA GLY A 361 -2.46 -14.12 20.02
C GLY A 361 -3.40 -14.77 18.99
N GLU A 362 -4.24 -13.99 18.30
CA GLU A 362 -5.12 -14.50 17.24
C GLU A 362 -4.31 -15.07 16.07
N LEU A 363 -3.30 -14.35 15.61
CA LEU A 363 -2.41 -14.80 14.54
C LEU A 363 -1.66 -16.08 14.93
N HIS A 364 -1.21 -16.19 16.18
CA HIS A 364 -0.55 -17.39 16.69
C HIS A 364 -1.44 -18.63 16.64
N SER A 365 -2.74 -18.49 16.93
CA SER A 365 -3.69 -19.61 16.88
C SER A 365 -3.87 -20.18 15.46
N HIS A 366 -3.73 -19.33 14.44
CA HIS A 366 -3.87 -19.71 13.05
C HIS A 366 -2.61 -20.34 12.45
N THR A 367 -1.43 -20.03 12.99
CA THR A 367 -0.16 -20.66 12.57
C THR A 367 0.18 -21.92 13.37
N ALA A 368 -0.48 -22.16 14.50
CA ALA A 368 -0.18 -23.27 15.42
C ALA A 368 -0.45 -24.68 14.87
N ARG A 369 -1.18 -24.82 13.76
CA ARG A 369 -1.45 -26.12 13.11
C ARG A 369 -0.94 -26.14 11.69
N ASP A 370 -0.20 -27.20 11.36
CA ASP A 370 0.27 -27.44 10.01
C ASP A 370 -0.90 -27.78 9.08
N SER A 371 -0.86 -27.20 7.88
CA SER A 371 -1.77 -27.50 6.78
C SER A 371 -1.11 -28.51 5.85
N ASN A 372 -1.73 -29.68 5.70
CA ASN A 372 -1.11 -30.83 5.00
C ASN A 372 -1.56 -30.95 3.53
N THR A 373 -2.52 -30.14 3.11
CA THR A 373 -3.04 -30.14 1.74
C THR A 373 -2.87 -28.76 1.11
N MET A 374 -2.69 -28.73 -0.21
CA MET A 374 -2.57 -27.49 -0.98
C MET A 374 -3.75 -26.53 -0.73
N GLU A 375 -4.98 -27.05 -0.67
CA GLU A 375 -6.18 -26.24 -0.42
C GLU A 375 -6.18 -25.61 0.98
N GLU A 376 -5.81 -26.38 2.01
CA GLU A 376 -5.69 -25.85 3.37
C GLU A 376 -4.56 -24.82 3.49
N GLN A 377 -3.43 -25.04 2.81
CA GLN A 377 -2.31 -24.10 2.78
C GLN A 377 -2.72 -22.75 2.19
N ILE A 378 -3.37 -22.75 1.01
CA ILE A 378 -3.92 -21.53 0.39
C ILE A 378 -4.91 -20.85 1.32
N LYS A 379 -5.83 -21.61 1.93
CA LYS A 379 -6.82 -21.08 2.86
C LYS A 379 -6.19 -20.46 4.10
N THR A 380 -5.12 -21.04 4.62
CA THR A 380 -4.38 -20.51 5.77
C THR A 380 -3.64 -19.22 5.40
N MET A 381 -2.96 -19.17 4.25
CA MET A 381 -2.32 -17.93 3.76
C MET A 381 -3.35 -16.80 3.58
N SER A 382 -4.50 -17.09 2.97
CA SER A 382 -5.59 -16.11 2.79
C SER A 382 -6.13 -15.58 4.12
N ARG A 383 -6.25 -16.43 5.15
CA ARG A 383 -6.63 -16.02 6.51
C ARG A 383 -5.58 -15.11 7.15
N ILE A 384 -4.29 -15.49 7.07
CA ILE A 384 -3.17 -14.68 7.59
C ILE A 384 -3.16 -13.30 6.93
N GLN A 385 -3.26 -13.26 5.59
CA GLN A 385 -3.33 -12.03 4.82
C GLN A 385 -4.52 -11.15 5.26
N THR A 386 -5.69 -11.74 5.47
CA THR A 386 -6.89 -11.00 5.92
C THR A 386 -6.70 -10.42 7.32
N LEU A 387 -6.18 -11.21 8.27
CA LEU A 387 -5.94 -10.75 9.64
C LEU A 387 -4.93 -9.61 9.70
N LEU A 388 -3.82 -9.73 8.95
CA LEU A 388 -2.80 -8.69 8.89
C LEU A 388 -3.28 -7.45 8.15
N ARG A 389 -4.06 -7.61 7.07
CA ARG A 389 -4.71 -6.49 6.38
C ARG A 389 -5.57 -5.70 7.36
N VAL A 390 -6.47 -6.37 8.06
CA VAL A 390 -7.33 -5.74 9.09
C VAL A 390 -6.49 -5.05 10.16
N ALA A 391 -5.46 -5.70 10.68
CA ALA A 391 -4.60 -5.15 11.73
C ALA A 391 -3.77 -3.93 11.28
N TRP A 392 -3.49 -3.78 9.98
CA TRP A 392 -2.66 -2.70 9.45
C TRP A 392 -3.44 -1.58 8.77
N THR A 393 -4.71 -1.80 8.43
CA THR A 393 -5.56 -0.80 7.76
C THR A 393 -6.69 -0.27 8.63
N GLN A 394 -7.07 -0.95 9.73
CA GLN A 394 -8.11 -0.43 10.62
C GLN A 394 -7.53 0.49 11.69
N PHE A 395 -8.06 1.72 11.71
CA PHE A 395 -7.79 2.67 12.77
C PHE A 395 -8.26 2.14 14.13
N ASP A 396 -7.54 2.49 15.19
CA ASP A 396 -8.02 2.24 16.55
C ASP A 396 -8.95 3.39 16.97
N ASP A 397 -10.24 3.21 16.68
CA ASP A 397 -11.29 4.17 17.04
C ASP A 397 -11.31 4.50 18.53
N ALA A 398 -10.91 3.59 19.42
CA ALA A 398 -10.88 3.87 20.85
C ALA A 398 -9.81 4.90 21.17
N TYR A 399 -8.59 4.70 20.66
CA TYR A 399 -7.48 5.64 20.82
C TYR A 399 -7.76 6.98 20.13
N ILE A 400 -8.32 6.95 18.91
CA ILE A 400 -8.72 8.17 18.20
C ILE A 400 -9.74 8.98 19.02
N ASN A 401 -10.81 8.33 19.49
CA ASN A 401 -11.85 9.02 20.25
C ASN A 401 -11.32 9.57 21.56
N VAL A 402 -10.59 8.77 22.35
CA VAL A 402 -10.01 9.24 23.62
C VAL A 402 -9.04 10.40 23.38
N GLY A 403 -8.15 10.29 22.39
CA GLY A 403 -7.21 11.36 22.04
C GLY A 403 -7.93 12.64 21.60
N LEU A 404 -8.92 12.54 20.70
CA LEU A 404 -9.68 13.68 20.19
C LEU A 404 -10.49 14.38 21.29
N PHE A 405 -11.26 13.62 22.09
CA PHE A 405 -12.03 14.22 23.17
C PHE A 405 -11.14 14.80 24.27
N SER A 406 -10.00 14.18 24.56
CA SER A 406 -9.01 14.72 25.49
C SER A 406 -8.42 16.04 25.00
N LEU A 407 -8.16 16.15 23.69
CA LEU A 407 -7.67 17.38 23.07
C LEU A 407 -8.71 18.49 23.14
N ILE A 408 -9.96 18.20 22.73
CA ILE A 408 -11.08 19.15 22.80
C ILE A 408 -11.25 19.65 24.23
N GLU A 409 -11.28 18.75 25.19
CA GLU A 409 -11.45 19.07 26.61
C GLU A 409 -10.30 19.96 27.14
N ALA A 410 -9.04 19.61 26.83
CA ALA A 410 -7.87 20.38 27.28
C ALA A 410 -7.87 21.80 26.69
N VAL A 411 -8.21 21.94 25.40
CA VAL A 411 -8.36 23.24 24.74
C VAL A 411 -9.53 24.02 25.34
N PHE A 412 -10.66 23.37 25.59
CA PHE A 412 -11.84 24.01 26.13
C PHE A 412 -11.60 24.56 27.54
N PHE A 413 -10.89 23.81 28.38
CA PHE A 413 -10.43 24.31 29.69
C PHE A 413 -9.36 25.40 29.58
N LEU A 414 -8.51 25.38 28.56
CA LEU A 414 -7.58 26.48 28.32
C LEU A 414 -8.33 27.81 28.08
N ILE A 415 -9.48 27.76 27.40
CA ILE A 415 -10.31 28.92 27.11
C ILE A 415 -11.02 29.46 28.36
N THR A 416 -11.38 28.63 29.33
CA THR A 416 -12.08 29.08 30.56
C THR A 416 -11.27 30.10 31.35
N ASN A 417 -9.95 30.07 31.24
CA ASN A 417 -9.02 30.89 32.01
C ASN A 417 -9.26 30.85 33.53
N GLU A 418 -9.69 29.69 34.04
CA GLU A 418 -9.83 29.42 35.47
C GLU A 418 -8.47 29.25 36.16
N GLU A 419 -8.42 29.59 37.46
CA GLU A 419 -7.27 29.29 38.28
C GLU A 419 -7.19 27.79 38.59
N MET A 420 -5.96 27.27 38.60
CA MET A 420 -5.71 25.86 38.85
C MET A 420 -5.84 25.56 40.35
N SER A 421 -7.04 25.18 40.78
CA SER A 421 -7.31 24.74 42.16
C SER A 421 -6.71 23.36 42.44
N ALA A 422 -6.53 23.00 43.72
CA ALA A 422 -6.09 21.65 44.09
C ALA A 422 -7.01 20.55 43.54
N GLY A 423 -8.33 20.80 43.48
CA GLY A 423 -9.29 19.87 42.89
C GLY A 423 -9.06 19.67 41.38
N TRP A 424 -8.78 20.74 40.65
CA TRP A 424 -8.44 20.65 39.22
C TRP A 424 -7.13 19.92 38.99
N ILE A 425 -6.11 20.11 39.84
CA ILE A 425 -4.84 19.38 39.76
C ILE A 425 -5.08 17.88 39.94
N ILE A 426 -5.82 17.48 40.98
CA ILE A 426 -6.14 16.08 41.26
C ILE A 426 -6.89 15.47 40.07
N TYR A 427 -7.93 16.17 39.60
CA TYR A 427 -8.77 15.70 38.52
C TYR A 427 -7.99 15.49 37.21
N ARG A 428 -7.16 16.47 36.83
CA ARG A 428 -6.33 16.44 35.62
C ARG A 428 -5.27 15.33 35.69
N THR A 429 -4.65 15.18 36.85
CA THR A 429 -3.66 14.11 37.08
C THR A 429 -4.33 12.75 37.01
N GLY A 430 -5.54 12.60 37.54
CA GLY A 430 -6.35 11.38 37.41
C GLY A 430 -6.68 11.05 35.95
N CYS A 431 -7.08 12.04 35.15
CA CYS A 431 -7.30 11.85 33.72
C CYS A 431 -6.01 11.41 33.00
N ALA A 432 -4.87 12.04 33.32
CA ALA A 432 -3.57 11.67 32.75
C ALA A 432 -3.14 10.24 33.14
N LEU A 433 -3.43 9.81 34.37
CA LEU A 433 -3.16 8.44 34.81
C LEU A 433 -4.04 7.41 34.10
N LEU A 434 -5.33 7.71 33.89
CA LEU A 434 -6.22 6.84 33.13
C LEU A 434 -5.78 6.76 31.65
N GLN A 435 -5.40 7.89 31.06
CA GLN A 435 -4.83 7.98 29.72
C GLN A 435 -3.52 7.17 29.60
N ALA A 436 -2.65 7.24 30.61
CA ALA A 436 -1.43 6.42 30.66
C ALA A 436 -1.76 4.92 30.80
N ALA A 437 -2.77 4.58 31.61
CA ALA A 437 -3.23 3.20 31.76
C ALA A 437 -3.71 2.61 30.42
N LEU A 438 -4.47 3.39 29.63
CA LEU A 438 -4.89 2.99 28.28
C LEU A 438 -3.71 2.68 27.36
N LEU A 439 -2.60 3.42 27.46
CA LEU A 439 -1.40 3.19 26.67
C LEU A 439 -0.61 1.94 27.09
N THR A 440 -0.66 1.59 28.38
CA THR A 440 0.06 0.43 28.94
C THR A 440 -0.75 -0.86 28.87
N ASP A 441 -2.08 -0.76 28.92
CA ASP A 441 -2.99 -1.88 28.83
C ASP A 441 -3.59 -1.95 27.42
N LYS A 442 -2.86 -2.60 26.51
CA LYS A 442 -3.35 -2.89 25.15
C LYS A 442 -4.53 -3.87 25.13
N THR A 443 -4.98 -4.31 26.30
CA THR A 443 -6.06 -5.29 26.49
C THR A 443 -7.17 -4.72 27.35
N ASP A 444 -7.61 -3.46 27.11
CA ASP A 444 -8.89 -2.90 27.61
C ASP A 444 -10.09 -3.68 27.01
N SER A 445 -10.08 -5.00 27.24
CA SER A 445 -10.96 -6.02 26.68
C SER A 445 -12.39 -5.86 27.16
N ASP A 446 -12.56 -5.20 28.30
CA ASP A 446 -13.80 -4.80 28.93
C ASP A 446 -14.13 -3.30 28.75
N GLY A 447 -13.26 -2.51 28.10
CA GLY A 447 -13.51 -1.10 27.74
C GLY A 447 -13.67 -0.16 28.94
N SER A 448 -13.22 -0.59 30.12
CA SER A 448 -13.49 0.04 31.41
C SER A 448 -12.70 1.34 31.56
N ALA A 449 -11.41 1.33 31.21
CA ALA A 449 -10.55 2.49 31.24
C ALA A 449 -11.03 3.55 30.25
N ARG A 450 -11.35 3.13 29.01
CA ARG A 450 -11.94 4.01 27.99
C ARG A 450 -13.23 4.68 28.49
N THR A 451 -14.16 3.90 29.04
CA THR A 451 -15.46 4.40 29.50
C THR A 451 -15.27 5.42 30.62
N MET A 452 -14.42 5.12 31.59
CA MET A 452 -14.12 6.04 32.69
C MET A 452 -13.49 7.36 32.21
N ILE A 453 -12.57 7.30 31.25
CA ILE A 453 -11.95 8.51 30.68
C ILE A 453 -13.01 9.36 29.98
N LEU A 454 -13.83 8.77 29.10
CA LEU A 454 -14.85 9.53 28.37
C LEU A 454 -15.88 10.17 29.30
N MET A 455 -16.30 9.46 30.36
CA MET A 455 -17.17 10.02 31.40
C MET A 455 -16.50 11.17 32.14
N ALA A 456 -15.22 11.04 32.50
CA ALA A 456 -14.47 12.12 33.11
C ALA A 456 -14.47 13.33 32.16
N LEU A 457 -13.95 13.19 30.94
CA LEU A 457 -13.86 14.28 29.96
C LEU A 457 -15.20 15.01 29.77
N ALA A 458 -16.33 14.29 29.74
CA ALA A 458 -17.67 14.89 29.66
C ALA A 458 -18.00 15.79 30.87
N VAL A 459 -17.67 15.36 32.09
CA VAL A 459 -17.85 16.18 33.31
C VAL A 459 -16.99 17.44 33.26
N SER A 460 -15.74 17.33 32.79
CA SER A 460 -14.83 18.48 32.66
C SER A 460 -15.33 19.49 31.62
N CYS A 461 -15.80 19.00 30.46
CA CYS A 461 -16.42 19.83 29.44
C CYS A 461 -17.68 20.53 29.96
N LEU A 462 -18.53 19.85 30.71
CA LEU A 462 -19.71 20.46 31.32
C LEU A 462 -19.32 21.58 32.31
N SER A 463 -18.36 21.32 33.17
CA SER A 463 -17.83 22.32 34.11
C SER A 463 -17.27 23.55 33.38
N SER A 464 -16.48 23.32 32.33
CA SER A 464 -15.93 24.39 31.49
C SER A 464 -17.03 25.20 30.79
N THR A 465 -18.09 24.54 30.31
CA THR A 465 -19.25 25.20 29.70
C THR A 465 -19.97 26.09 30.72
N ILE A 466 -20.21 25.60 31.93
CA ILE A 466 -20.84 26.36 33.01
C ILE A 466 -19.99 27.59 33.36
N SER A 467 -18.66 27.42 33.46
CA SER A 467 -17.74 28.51 33.74
C SER A 467 -17.78 29.62 32.67
N LEU A 468 -17.73 29.22 31.40
CA LEU A 468 -17.81 30.15 30.27
C LEU A 468 -19.16 30.87 30.20
N ALA A 469 -20.26 30.15 30.41
CA ALA A 469 -21.60 30.74 30.45
C ALA A 469 -21.73 31.76 31.58
N HIS A 470 -21.24 31.43 32.78
CA HIS A 470 -21.25 32.34 33.92
C HIS A 470 -20.38 33.59 33.69
N ARG A 471 -19.21 33.44 33.05
CA ARG A 471 -18.38 34.59 32.63
C ARG A 471 -19.09 35.46 31.60
N ALA A 472 -19.69 34.86 30.57
CA ALA A 472 -20.44 35.59 29.54
C ALA A 472 -21.61 36.37 30.15
N LEU A 473 -22.36 35.76 31.07
CA LEU A 473 -23.44 36.42 31.82
C LEU A 473 -22.91 37.60 32.63
N ARG A 474 -21.77 37.46 33.34
CA ARG A 474 -21.15 38.56 34.09
C ARG A 474 -20.71 39.72 33.20
N ILE A 475 -20.10 39.43 32.05
CA ILE A 475 -19.68 40.45 31.08
C ILE A 475 -20.91 41.20 30.55
N SER A 476 -21.96 40.46 30.18
CA SER A 476 -23.23 41.04 29.72
C SER A 476 -23.87 41.93 30.78
N LEU A 477 -24.00 41.44 32.02
CA LEU A 477 -24.51 42.22 33.16
C LEU A 477 -23.69 43.48 33.43
N ASN A 478 -22.36 43.38 33.44
CA ASN A 478 -21.47 44.52 33.63
C ASN A 478 -21.59 45.56 32.49
N SER A 479 -21.76 45.10 31.25
CA SER A 479 -22.00 45.99 30.11
C SER A 479 -23.34 46.74 30.22
N ILE A 480 -24.40 46.06 30.67
CA ILE A 480 -25.73 46.66 30.91
C ILE A 480 -25.67 47.68 32.06
N VAL A 481 -24.96 47.35 33.15
CA VAL A 481 -24.77 48.26 34.29
C VAL A 481 -23.94 49.47 33.88
N SER A 482 -22.85 49.29 33.12
CA SER A 482 -22.04 50.38 32.60
C SER A 482 -22.84 51.31 31.66
N ALA A 483 -23.64 50.74 30.75
CA ALA A 483 -24.52 51.50 29.87
C ALA A 483 -25.58 52.32 30.64
N ARG A 484 -26.16 51.76 31.71
CA ARG A 484 -27.09 52.49 32.60
C ARG A 484 -26.41 53.59 33.41
N VAL A 485 -25.17 53.40 33.85
CA VAL A 485 -24.39 54.41 34.59
C VAL A 485 -23.97 55.57 33.67
N ILE A 486 -23.64 55.29 32.40
CA ILE A 486 -23.35 56.32 31.39
C ILE A 486 -24.62 57.09 31.00
N GLY A 487 -25.77 56.40 30.89
CA GLY A 487 -27.07 57.04 30.64
C GLY A 487 -27.50 58.02 31.74
N LYS A 488 -27.19 57.72 33.01
CA LYS A 488 -27.48 58.60 34.16
C LYS A 488 -26.53 59.78 34.35
N LYS A 489 -25.44 59.89 33.58
CA LYS A 489 -24.51 61.03 33.61
C LYS A 489 -24.76 62.06 32.48
N LYS A 490 -25.80 61.85 31.67
CA LYS A 490 -26.19 62.72 30.54
C LYS A 490 -27.54 63.42 30.72
N GLU A 491 -28.17 63.27 31.88
CA GLU A 491 -29.21 64.18 32.39
C GLU A 491 -28.58 65.08 33.45
#